data_AF-A0A946WT75-F1
#
_entry.id   AF-A0A946WT75-F1
#
_cell.length_a   1.000
_cell.length_b   1.000
_cell.length_c   1.000
_cell.angle_alpha   90.00
_cell.angle_beta   90.00
_cell.angle_gamma   90.00
#
_symmetry.space_group_name_H-M   'P 1'
#
loop_
_entity.id
_entity.type
_entity.pdbx_description
1 polymer ?
#
loop_
_entity_poly.entity_id
_entity_poly.type
_entity_poly.pdbx_seq_one_letter_code
_entity_poly.pdbx_strand_id
1 'polypeptide(L)'
;PSENIDENARQFRFSNGTTTDDHAIHLIGYKIDEAGDWWFLIKDSGSGSRNGNFPGYYFYHEDFVKLKMMTFTIHKNAVKETLKKFNN
;
A
#
# COMPACT_ATOMS: atom_id res chain seq x y z
N PRO A 1 11.76 11.85 -2.80
CA PRO A 1 11.08 12.80 -1.89
C PRO A 1 9.57 12.61 -2.01
N SER A 2 8.84 12.71 -0.90
CA SER A 2 7.38 12.46 -0.83
C SER A 2 6.59 13.40 -1.75
N GLU A 3 7.08 14.62 -1.94
CA GLU A 3 6.50 15.62 -2.86
C GLU A 3 6.55 15.20 -4.35
N ASN A 4 7.42 14.26 -4.71
CA ASN A 4 7.55 13.74 -6.07
C ASN A 4 6.82 12.39 -6.26
N ILE A 5 5.97 11.99 -5.30
CA ILE A 5 5.18 10.77 -5.36
C ILE A 5 3.78 11.11 -5.82
N ASP A 6 3.60 11.04 -7.14
CA ASP A 6 2.34 11.28 -7.84
C ASP A 6 1.97 10.12 -8.78
N GLU A 7 0.86 10.28 -9.50
CA GLU A 7 0.39 9.28 -10.45
C GLU A 7 1.37 9.06 -11.61
N ASN A 8 2.08 10.11 -12.07
CA ASN A 8 3.09 9.98 -13.12
C ASN A 8 4.27 9.13 -12.65
N ALA A 9 4.75 9.36 -11.43
CA ALA A 9 5.82 8.61 -10.80
C ALA A 9 5.45 7.13 -10.62
N ARG A 10 4.19 6.84 -10.27
CA ARG A 10 3.64 5.48 -10.19
C ARG A 10 3.59 4.83 -11.57
N GLN A 11 2.97 5.50 -12.56
CA GLN A 11 2.80 4.98 -13.91
C GLN A 11 4.14 4.77 -14.64
N PHE A 12 5.11 5.67 -14.45
CA PHE A 12 6.46 5.53 -15.00
C PHE A 12 7.13 4.23 -14.53
N ARG A 13 7.04 3.93 -13.22
CA ARG A 13 7.64 2.72 -12.62
C ARG A 13 6.97 1.44 -13.07
N PHE A 14 5.65 1.48 -13.25
CA PHE A 14 4.90 0.36 -13.82
C PHE A 14 5.30 0.13 -15.28
N SER A 15 5.28 1.20 -16.09
CA SER A 15 5.53 1.12 -17.54
C SER A 15 6.97 0.75 -17.89
N ASN A 16 7.94 1.15 -17.07
CA ASN A 16 9.36 0.86 -17.30
C ASN A 16 9.83 -0.45 -16.64
N GLY A 17 8.93 -1.23 -16.03
CA GLY A 17 9.26 -2.52 -15.42
C GLY A 17 10.09 -2.43 -14.13
N THR A 18 10.07 -1.29 -13.42
CA THR A 18 10.69 -1.17 -12.08
C THR A 18 9.70 -1.45 -10.93
N THR A 19 8.43 -1.70 -11.25
CA THR A 19 7.43 -2.34 -10.40
C THR A 19 6.88 -3.54 -11.17
N THR A 20 7.11 -4.76 -10.67
CA THR A 20 6.90 -6.01 -11.42
C THR A 20 6.25 -7.11 -10.58
N ASP A 21 6.96 -7.59 -9.56
CA ASP A 21 6.53 -8.72 -8.74
C ASP A 21 5.42 -8.32 -7.76
N ASP A 22 4.25 -8.95 -7.89
CA ASP A 22 3.06 -8.64 -7.10
C ASP A 22 2.95 -9.62 -5.92
N HIS A 23 3.59 -9.28 -4.80
CA HIS A 23 3.53 -10.05 -3.56
C HIS A 23 2.31 -9.66 -2.73
N ALA A 24 1.41 -10.62 -2.52
CA ALA A 24 0.19 -10.39 -1.75
C ALA A 24 0.47 -10.30 -0.24
N ILE A 25 0.05 -9.18 0.37
CA ILE A 25 0.10 -8.94 1.82
C ILE A 25 -1.29 -8.58 2.36
N HIS A 26 -1.42 -8.50 3.69
CA HIS A 26 -2.67 -8.06 4.32
C HIS A 26 -2.45 -6.81 5.17
N LEU A 27 -2.99 -5.67 4.71
CA LEU A 27 -3.07 -4.44 5.49
C LEU A 27 -4.18 -4.60 6.55
N ILE A 28 -3.81 -4.55 7.83
CA ILE A 28 -4.71 -4.84 8.96
C ILE A 28 -4.93 -3.67 9.92
N GLY A 29 -4.24 -2.55 9.70
CA GLY A 29 -4.38 -1.35 10.51
C GLY A 29 -3.56 -0.19 9.97
N TYR A 30 -3.70 0.97 10.60
CA TYR A 30 -2.89 2.13 10.30
C TYR A 30 -2.72 3.01 11.55
N LYS A 31 -1.74 3.91 11.51
CA LYS A 31 -1.59 5.03 12.43
C LYS A 31 -1.18 6.27 11.63
N ILE A 32 -1.40 7.44 12.21
CA ILE A 32 -0.87 8.71 11.72
C ILE A 32 0.13 9.17 12.77
N ASP A 33 1.33 9.58 12.33
CA ASP A 33 2.35 10.08 13.25
C ASP A 33 2.20 11.59 13.52
N GLU A 34 3.14 12.14 14.29
CA GLU A 34 3.13 13.57 14.68
C GLU A 34 3.39 14.51 13.50
N ALA A 35 4.02 14.04 12.42
CA ALA A 35 4.23 14.79 11.19
C ALA A 35 2.99 14.78 10.28
N GLY A 36 2.01 13.91 10.58
CA GLY A 36 0.81 13.72 9.78
C GLY A 36 0.95 12.60 8.74
N ASP A 37 2.06 11.86 8.76
CA ASP A 37 2.33 10.81 7.80
C ASP A 37 1.57 9.53 8.15
N TRP A 38 1.02 8.88 7.13
CA TRP A 38 0.28 7.64 7.29
C TRP A 38 1.21 6.43 7.28
N TRP A 39 1.05 5.57 8.29
CA TRP A 39 1.77 4.31 8.42
C TRP A 39 0.78 3.15 8.47
N PHE A 40 0.94 2.18 7.58
CA PHE A 40 0.05 1.04 7.44
C PHE A 40 0.67 -0.21 8.05
N LEU A 41 -0.06 -0.86 8.97
CA LEU A 41 0.33 -2.13 9.57
C LEU A 41 0.01 -3.28 8.61
N ILE A 42 1.05 -3.99 8.19
CA ILE A 42 1.01 -5.08 7.25
C ILE A 42 1.28 -6.39 7.98
N LYS A 43 0.44 -7.39 7.74
CA LYS A 43 0.68 -8.80 8.06
C LYS A 43 1.24 -9.49 6.80
N ASP A 44 2.42 -10.06 6.93
CA ASP A 44 3.21 -10.61 5.82
C ASP A 44 3.62 -12.08 6.08
N SER A 45 3.55 -12.91 5.03
CA SER A 45 3.91 -14.32 5.04
C SER A 45 5.23 -14.64 4.33
N GLY A 46 5.91 -13.64 3.76
CA GLY A 46 7.22 -13.80 3.10
C GLY A 46 8.30 -14.30 4.06
N SER A 47 9.32 -15.00 3.54
CA SER A 47 10.40 -15.54 4.38
C SER A 47 11.12 -14.45 5.20
N GLY A 48 11.29 -13.26 4.59
CA GLY A 48 11.86 -12.08 5.23
C GLY A 48 11.05 -11.55 6.42
N SER A 49 9.72 -11.79 6.45
CA SER A 49 8.82 -11.31 7.52
C SER A 49 9.16 -11.86 8.89
N ARG A 50 9.92 -12.97 8.94
CA ARG A 50 10.33 -13.63 10.18
C ARG A 50 11.54 -12.96 10.84
N ASN A 51 12.19 -12.02 10.14
CA ASN A 51 13.39 -11.35 10.62
C ASN A 51 12.99 -10.03 11.30
N GLY A 52 13.10 -9.96 12.64
CA GLY A 52 12.91 -8.73 13.39
C GLY A 52 12.23 -8.93 14.75
N ASN A 53 12.00 -7.84 15.46
CA ASN A 53 11.39 -7.85 16.80
C ASN A 53 9.89 -8.17 16.77
N PHE A 54 9.24 -8.04 15.60
CA PHE A 54 7.82 -8.33 15.40
C PHE A 54 7.62 -9.25 14.19
N PRO A 55 7.90 -10.57 14.33
CA PRO A 55 7.82 -11.51 13.22
C PRO A 55 6.43 -11.53 12.56
N GLY A 56 6.40 -11.38 11.24
CA GLY A 56 5.20 -11.37 10.42
C GLY A 56 4.54 -10.00 10.27
N TYR A 57 5.08 -8.95 10.88
CA TYR A 57 4.47 -7.62 10.87
C TYR A 57 5.43 -6.51 10.47
N TYR A 58 4.95 -5.61 9.61
CA TYR A 58 5.67 -4.44 9.13
C TYR A 58 4.81 -3.19 9.18
N PHE A 59 5.47 -2.02 9.28
CA PHE A 59 4.84 -0.75 8.95
C PHE A 59 5.34 -0.28 7.59
N TYR A 60 4.41 0.01 6.68
CA TYR A 60 4.71 0.67 5.40
C TYR A 60 4.33 2.14 5.50
N HIS A 61 5.24 3.02 5.10
CA HIS A 61 4.96 4.43 4.92
C HIS A 61 4.04 4.63 3.72
N GLU A 62 3.18 5.65 3.75
CA GLU A 62 2.21 5.92 2.69
C GLU A 62 2.83 6.10 1.30
N ASP A 63 4.03 6.64 1.23
CA ASP A 63 4.79 6.80 0.00
C ASP A 63 5.06 5.47 -0.70
N PHE A 64 5.39 4.44 0.07
CA PHE A 64 5.60 3.10 -0.46
C PHE A 64 4.29 2.53 -0.99
N VAL A 65 3.20 2.71 -0.24
CA VAL A 65 1.87 2.26 -0.64
C VAL A 65 1.43 2.93 -1.95
N LYS A 66 1.56 4.26 -2.06
CA LYS A 66 1.23 5.03 -3.26
C LYS A 66 2.04 4.61 -4.50
N LEU A 67 3.33 4.32 -4.33
CA LEU A 67 4.21 3.99 -5.45
C LEU A 67 4.18 2.52 -5.88
N LYS A 68 3.97 1.59 -4.93
CA LYS A 68 4.29 0.17 -5.14
C LYS A 68 3.09 -0.77 -5.07
N MET A 69 1.94 -0.35 -4.57
CA MET A 69 0.75 -1.20 -4.63
C MET A 69 0.23 -1.28 -6.06
N MET A 70 0.05 -2.50 -6.56
CA MET A 70 -0.42 -2.77 -7.92
C MET A 70 -1.92 -3.02 -7.93
N THR A 71 -2.39 -3.89 -7.04
CA THR A 71 -3.80 -4.25 -6.91
C THR A 71 -4.18 -4.40 -5.44
N PHE A 72 -5.47 -4.29 -5.14
CA PHE A 72 -5.99 -4.64 -3.83
C PHE A 72 -7.41 -5.19 -3.96
N THR A 73 -7.77 -6.06 -3.01
CA THR A 73 -9.15 -6.51 -2.84
C THR A 73 -9.70 -5.96 -1.55
N ILE A 74 -10.94 -5.50 -1.57
CA ILE A 74 -11.64 -5.03 -0.38
C ILE A 74 -13.08 -5.48 -0.41
N HIS A 75 -13.67 -5.68 0.77
CA HIS A 75 -15.09 -5.99 0.85
C HIS A 75 -15.92 -4.83 0.28
N LYS A 76 -16.86 -5.12 -0.63
CA LYS A 76 -17.68 -4.10 -1.33
C LYS A 76 -18.36 -3.09 -0.41
N ASN A 77 -18.72 -3.51 0.81
CA ASN A 77 -19.35 -2.62 1.79
C ASN A 77 -18.44 -1.46 2.22
N ALA A 78 -17.12 -1.64 2.23
CA ALA A 78 -16.17 -0.60 2.63
C ALA A 78 -16.05 0.52 1.60
N VAL A 79 -16.42 0.27 0.34
CA VAL A 79 -16.27 1.21 -0.78
C VAL A 79 -17.60 1.60 -1.43
N LYS A 80 -18.74 1.35 -0.78
CA LYS A 80 -20.08 1.63 -1.34
C LYS A 80 -20.21 3.05 -1.86
N GLU A 81 -19.83 4.04 -1.06
CA GLU A 81 -19.97 5.46 -1.43
C GLU A 81 -19.05 5.84 -2.60
N THR A 82 -17.86 5.24 -2.68
CA THR A 82 -16.95 5.43 -3.80
C THR A 82 -17.51 4.80 -5.07
N LEU A 83 -18.02 3.57 -5.00
CA LEU A 83 -18.57 2.85 -6.15
C LEU A 83 -19.80 3.56 -6.74
N LYS A 84 -20.63 4.22 -5.91
CA LYS A 84 -21.77 5.02 -6.40
C LYS A 84 -21.36 6.11 -7.39
N LYS A 85 -20.13 6.63 -7.32
CA LYS A 85 -19.62 7.67 -8.24
C LYS A 85 -19.35 7.15 -9.66
N PHE A 86 -19.32 5.83 -9.86
CA PHE A 86 -19.02 5.19 -11.15
C PHE A 86 -20.25 4.55 -11.81
N ASN A 87 -21.40 4.54 -11.13
CA ASN A 87 -22.66 4.09 -11.72
C ASN A 87 -23.28 5.26 -12.50
N ASN A 88 -23.03 5.29 -13.82
CA ASN A 88 -23.82 6.10 -14.76
C ASN A 88 -25.23 5.53 -14.89
#